data_AF-A0A3B9J804-F1
#
_entry.id   AF-A0A3B9J804-F1
#
_cell.length_a   1.000
_cell.length_b   1.000
_cell.length_c   1.000
_cell.angle_alpha   90.00
_cell.angle_beta   90.00
_cell.angle_gamma   90.00
#
_symmetry.space_group_name_H-M   'P 1'
#
loop_
_entity.id
_entity.type
_entity.pdbx_description
1 polymer ?
#
loop_
_entity_poly.entity_id
_entity_poly.type
_entity_poly.pdbx_seq_one_letter_code
_entity_poly.pdbx_strand_id
1 'polypeptide(L)'
;MDKTQQQPQDDFGAFLSSMNRAMKEERSSKSQTSIRIVRYLSHNDDARIETIMMHVRSSFTDFTQGLNELSEAGLVKVDDDEAGSVIELTDEGQRWAQTMIDYDDDGDEL
;
A
#
# COMPACT_ATOMS: atom_id res chain seq x y z
N MET A 1 19.47 -9.83 -50.73
CA MET A 1 18.03 -10.12 -50.75
C MET A 1 17.89 -11.36 -49.89
N ASP A 2 17.41 -11.36 -48.66
CA ASP A 2 16.45 -10.52 -47.95
C ASP A 2 16.80 -10.55 -46.45
N LYS A 3 16.71 -9.41 -45.76
CA LYS A 3 16.48 -9.43 -44.30
C LYS A 3 15.42 -8.38 -43.99
N THR A 4 14.22 -8.90 -43.83
CA THR A 4 13.01 -8.26 -43.34
C THR A 4 13.32 -7.41 -42.12
N GLN A 5 12.97 -6.12 -42.22
CA GLN A 5 12.78 -5.21 -41.11
C GLN A 5 11.65 -5.78 -40.24
N GLN A 6 11.98 -6.32 -39.06
CA GLN A 6 11.02 -6.44 -37.97
C GLN A 6 11.24 -5.26 -37.03
N GLN A 7 10.15 -4.55 -36.80
CA GLN A 7 10.09 -3.19 -36.29
C GLN A 7 10.64 -3.07 -34.86
N PRO A 8 11.44 -2.05 -34.54
CA PRO A 8 11.87 -1.74 -33.17
C PRO A 8 10.75 -1.22 -32.25
N GLN A 9 9.48 -1.29 -32.66
CA GLN A 9 8.35 -0.66 -31.97
C GLN A 9 7.72 -1.55 -30.89
N ASP A 10 7.86 -2.89 -30.98
CA ASP A 10 7.25 -3.82 -30.02
C ASP A 10 8.00 -3.90 -28.69
N ASP A 11 9.32 -3.71 -28.69
CA ASP A 11 10.14 -3.88 -27.48
C ASP A 11 9.90 -2.76 -26.45
N PHE A 12 9.57 -1.56 -26.91
CA PHE A 12 9.23 -0.45 -26.04
C PHE A 12 7.83 -0.63 -25.42
N GLY A 13 6.87 -1.14 -26.19
CA GLY A 13 5.54 -1.50 -25.69
C GLY A 13 5.57 -2.66 -24.69
N ALA A 14 6.41 -3.67 -24.95
CA ALA A 14 6.65 -4.78 -24.04
C ALA A 14 7.37 -4.32 -22.77
N PHE A 15 8.30 -3.36 -22.87
CA PHE A 15 8.97 -2.75 -21.71
C PHE A 15 8.01 -1.91 -20.85
N LEU A 16 7.17 -1.06 -21.46
CA LEU A 16 6.16 -0.31 -20.70
C LEU A 16 5.12 -1.24 -20.08
N SER A 17 4.73 -2.29 -20.79
CA SER A 17 3.79 -3.29 -20.28
C SER A 17 4.41 -4.11 -19.16
N SER A 18 5.70 -4.46 -19.24
CA SER A 18 6.40 -5.19 -18.19
C SER A 18 6.66 -4.30 -16.97
N MET A 19 6.94 -3.02 -17.16
CA MET A 19 7.09 -2.05 -16.08
C MET A 19 5.76 -1.74 -15.40
N ASN A 20 4.68 -1.53 -16.16
CA ASN A 20 3.33 -1.35 -15.63
C ASN A 20 2.80 -2.63 -14.97
N ARG A 21 3.17 -3.80 -15.50
CA ARG A 21 2.87 -5.10 -14.91
C ARG A 21 3.70 -5.36 -13.66
N ALA A 22 4.97 -4.99 -13.61
CA ALA A 22 5.83 -5.09 -12.42
C ALA A 22 5.34 -4.15 -11.31
N MET A 23 4.95 -2.92 -11.65
CA MET A 23 4.30 -2.00 -10.70
C MET A 23 2.93 -2.52 -10.23
N LYS A 24 2.15 -3.20 -11.09
CA LYS A 24 0.90 -3.85 -10.71
C LYS A 24 1.09 -5.16 -9.93
N GLU A 25 2.18 -5.89 -10.15
CA GLU A 25 2.53 -7.13 -9.45
C GLU A 25 3.18 -6.84 -8.08
N GLU A 26 3.89 -5.71 -7.92
CA GLU A 26 4.32 -5.17 -6.62
C GLU A 26 3.14 -4.71 -5.75
N ARG A 27 1.99 -4.38 -6.36
CA ARG A 27 0.69 -4.28 -5.67
C ARG A 27 0.12 -5.66 -5.33
N SER A 28 0.96 -6.56 -4.83
CA SER A 28 0.55 -7.76 -4.10
C SER A 28 -0.55 -7.38 -3.12
N SER A 29 -1.60 -8.21 -3.02
CA SER A 29 -2.69 -8.09 -2.04
C SER A 29 -2.21 -7.79 -0.61
N LYS A 30 -0.97 -8.19 -0.29
CA LYS A 30 -0.30 -7.95 0.99
C LYS A 30 0.12 -6.49 1.17
N SER A 31 0.88 -5.94 0.20
CA SER A 31 1.25 -4.52 0.15
C SER A 31 0.00 -3.61 0.14
N GLN A 32 -1.08 -4.04 -0.53
CA GLN A 32 -2.34 -3.30 -0.53
C GLN A 32 -3.02 -3.21 0.85
N THR A 33 -2.86 -4.21 1.72
CA THR A 33 -3.49 -4.19 3.05
C THR A 33 -2.76 -3.21 3.97
N SER A 34 -1.43 -3.22 3.96
CA SER A 34 -0.59 -2.27 4.70
C SER A 34 -0.86 -0.82 4.27
N ILE A 35 -0.98 -0.57 2.96
CA ILE A 35 -1.34 0.76 2.42
C ILE A 35 -2.72 1.20 2.91
N ARG A 36 -3.71 0.31 2.92
CA ARG A 36 -5.07 0.63 3.41
C ARG A 36 -5.10 0.90 4.91
N ILE A 37 -4.30 0.18 5.71
CA ILE A 37 -4.14 0.43 7.15
C ILE A 37 -3.58 1.84 7.36
N VAL A 38 -2.47 2.18 6.68
CA VAL A 38 -1.85 3.50 6.80
C VAL A 38 -2.78 4.61 6.32
N ARG A 39 -3.46 4.43 5.18
CA ARG A 39 -4.45 5.40 4.68
C ARG A 39 -5.61 5.57 5.65
N TYR A 40 -6.06 4.51 6.31
CA TYR A 40 -7.10 4.63 7.32
C TYR A 40 -6.62 5.45 8.51
N LEU A 41 -5.44 5.13 9.05
CA LEU A 41 -4.85 5.82 10.21
C LEU A 41 -4.43 7.26 9.90
N SER A 42 -4.10 7.59 8.65
CA SER A 42 -3.78 8.97 8.26
C SER A 42 -4.99 9.90 8.33
N HIS A 43 -6.21 9.34 8.26
CA HIS A 43 -7.46 10.08 8.38
C HIS A 43 -8.11 9.94 9.77
N ASN A 44 -7.58 9.03 10.60
CA ASN A 44 -8.10 8.70 11.92
C ASN A 44 -6.89 8.52 12.84
N ASP A 45 -6.48 9.60 13.51
CA ASP A 45 -5.22 9.74 14.27
C ASP A 45 -4.83 8.47 15.05
N ASP A 46 -5.78 7.88 15.77
CA ASP A 46 -5.68 6.60 16.45
C ASP A 46 -6.96 5.77 16.28
N ALA A 47 -6.82 4.45 16.22
CA ALA A 47 -7.99 3.58 16.10
C ALA A 47 -7.79 2.19 16.71
N ARG A 48 -8.89 1.63 17.22
CA ARG A 48 -8.91 0.24 17.70
C ARG A 48 -8.69 -0.72 16.54
N ILE A 49 -7.91 -1.77 16.80
CA ILE A 49 -7.56 -2.81 15.81
C ILE A 49 -8.80 -3.38 15.10
N GLU A 50 -9.89 -3.62 15.84
CA GLU A 50 -11.15 -4.12 15.32
C GLU A 50 -11.80 -3.15 14.33
N THR A 51 -11.72 -1.85 14.59
CA THR A 51 -12.29 -0.81 13.73
C THR A 51 -11.53 -0.69 12.42
N ILE A 52 -10.20 -0.72 12.49
CA ILE A 52 -9.34 -0.69 11.30
C ILE A 52 -9.60 -1.93 10.44
N MET A 53 -9.65 -3.12 11.04
CA MET A 53 -9.89 -4.37 10.33
C MET A 53 -11.25 -4.37 9.60
N MET A 54 -12.31 -3.85 10.24
CA MET A 54 -13.63 -3.71 9.60
C MET A 54 -13.60 -2.76 8.38
N HIS A 55 -12.77 -1.71 8.42
CA HIS A 55 -12.70 -0.72 7.35
C HIS A 55 -11.83 -1.18 6.17
N VAL A 56 -10.69 -1.81 6.45
CA VAL A 56 -9.71 -2.25 5.46
C VAL A 56 -10.23 -3.40 4.58
N ARG A 57 -11.29 -4.11 5.04
CA ARG A 57 -11.96 -5.21 4.33
C ARG A 57 -10.99 -6.28 3.84
N SER A 58 -10.11 -6.73 4.73
CA SER A 58 -9.14 -7.81 4.48
C SER A 58 -9.45 -9.05 5.31
N SER A 59 -8.83 -10.18 4.97
CA SER A 59 -8.84 -11.34 5.86
C SER A 59 -8.06 -11.02 7.15
N PHE A 60 -8.34 -11.74 8.24
CA PHE A 60 -7.60 -11.59 9.49
C PHE A 60 -6.09 -11.84 9.29
N THR A 61 -5.74 -12.85 8.50
CA THR A 61 -4.35 -13.21 8.20
C THR A 61 -3.63 -12.09 7.44
N ASP A 62 -4.26 -11.55 6.38
CA ASP A 62 -3.66 -10.46 5.59
C ASP A 62 -3.55 -9.17 6.41
N PHE A 63 -4.55 -8.88 7.25
CA PHE A 63 -4.54 -7.75 8.15
C PHE A 63 -3.38 -7.83 9.14
N THR A 64 -3.27 -8.96 9.85
CA THR A 64 -2.23 -9.17 10.86
C THR A 64 -0.84 -9.15 10.24
N GLN A 65 -0.69 -9.75 9.05
CA GLN A 65 0.57 -9.70 8.32
C GLN A 65 0.92 -8.24 7.93
N GLY A 66 0.00 -7.50 7.33
CA GLY A 66 0.25 -6.12 6.92
C GLY A 66 0.54 -5.20 8.11
N LEU A 67 -0.15 -5.40 9.22
CA LEU A 67 0.12 -4.67 10.46
C LEU A 67 1.51 -4.98 11.03
N ASN A 68 1.90 -6.26 11.04
CA ASN A 68 3.24 -6.66 11.49
C ASN A 68 4.33 -6.05 10.61
N GLU A 69 4.16 -6.05 9.29
CA GLU A 69 5.09 -5.42 8.35
C GLU A 69 5.26 -3.91 8.64
N LEU A 70 4.16 -3.20 8.90
CA LEU A 70 4.19 -1.78 9.29
C LEU A 70 4.87 -1.56 10.65
N SER A 71 4.62 -2.45 11.60
CA SER A 71 5.22 -2.37 12.94
C SER A 71 6.72 -2.65 12.90
N GLU A 72 7.16 -3.66 12.14
CA GLU A 72 8.57 -3.99 11.91
C GLU A 72 9.30 -2.85 11.19
N ALA A 73 8.62 -2.15 10.28
CA ALA A 73 9.13 -0.95 9.61
C ALA A 73 9.11 0.31 10.50
N GLY A 74 8.54 0.26 11.70
CA GLY A 74 8.45 1.41 12.61
C GLY A 74 7.45 2.48 12.16
N LEU A 75 6.52 2.15 11.27
CA LEU A 75 5.53 3.08 10.72
C LEU A 75 4.26 3.19 11.59
N VAL A 76 4.00 2.16 12.41
CA VAL A 76 2.89 2.15 13.37
C VAL A 76 3.40 1.80 14.76
N LYS A 77 2.68 2.25 15.78
CA LYS A 77 2.77 1.73 17.14
C LYS A 77 1.47 1.07 17.53
N VAL A 78 1.58 0.09 18.40
CA VAL A 78 0.46 -0.64 18.98
C VAL A 78 0.54 -0.46 20.48
N ASP A 79 -0.47 0.17 21.06
CA ASP A 79 -0.62 0.36 22.49
C ASP A 79 -1.79 -0.49 22.99
N ASP A 80 -1.51 -1.37 23.95
CA ASP A 80 -2.52 -2.23 24.56
C ASP A 80 -3.14 -1.54 25.79
N ASP A 81 -4.47 -1.38 25.78
CA ASP A 81 -5.27 -0.89 26.89
C ASP A 81 -6.20 -2.00 27.46
N GLU A 82 -6.93 -1.70 28.54
CA GLU A 82 -7.87 -2.65 29.16
C GLU A 82 -9.01 -3.09 28.23
N ALA A 83 -9.25 -2.34 27.15
CA ALA A 83 -10.30 -2.57 26.16
C ALA A 83 -9.76 -3.08 24.81
N GLY A 84 -8.46 -3.42 24.72
CA GLY A 84 -7.81 -3.99 23.54
C GLY A 84 -6.66 -3.14 22.98
N SER A 85 -6.26 -3.40 21.73
CA SER A 85 -5.13 -2.73 21.10
C SER A 85 -5.56 -1.51 20.29
N VAL A 86 -4.94 -0.36 20.56
CA VAL A 86 -5.02 0.88 19.79
C VAL A 86 -3.80 0.97 18.88
N ILE A 87 -4.00 1.41 17.65
CA ILE A 87 -2.95 1.54 16.65
C ILE A 87 -2.88 2.99 16.20
N GLU A 88 -1.66 3.54 16.18
CA GLU A 88 -1.36 4.90 15.74
C GLU A 88 -0.23 4.89 14.70
N LEU A 89 -0.20 5.90 13.82
CA LEU A 89 0.97 6.15 12.98
C LEU A 89 2.09 6.78 13.81
N THR A 90 3.32 6.36 13.56
CA THR A 90 4.49 7.11 14.03
C THR A 90 4.69 8.37 13.20
N ASP A 91 5.56 9.28 13.64
CA ASP A 91 5.99 10.43 12.83
C ASP A 91 6.50 10.00 11.44
N GLU A 92 7.14 8.83 11.36
CA GLU A 92 7.61 8.26 10.10
C GLU A 92 6.47 7.68 9.28
N GLY A 93 5.52 6.99 9.92
CA GLY A 93 4.27 6.53 9.31
C GLY A 93 3.44 7.68 8.72
N GLN A 94 3.35 8.81 9.41
CA GLN A 94 2.65 10.00 8.92
C GLN A 94 3.31 10.60 7.68
N ARG A 95 4.65 10.74 7.67
CA ARG A 95 5.39 11.21 6.48
C ARG A 95 5.23 10.27 5.30
N TRP A 96 5.25 8.96 5.56
CA TRP A 96 5.04 7.95 4.54
C TRP A 96 3.61 8.00 3.98
N ALA A 97 2.61 8.16 4.85
CA ALA A 97 1.21 8.33 4.45
C ALA A 97 1.01 9.56 3.55
N GLN A 98 1.58 10.71 3.92
CA GLN A 98 1.52 11.94 3.11
C GLN A 98 2.11 11.72 1.72
N THR A 99 3.29 11.09 1.66
CA THR A 99 3.96 10.79 0.38
C THR A 99 3.07 9.92 -0.51
N MET A 100 2.38 8.91 0.05
CA MET A 100 1.49 8.05 -0.73
C MET A 100 0.18 8.72 -1.15
N ILE A 101 -0.40 9.56 -0.30
CA ILE A 101 -1.65 10.27 -0.61
C ILE A 101 -1.42 11.26 -1.77
N ASP A 102 -0.28 11.96 -1.77
CA ASP A 102 0.07 12.88 -2.86
C ASP A 102 0.20 12.15 -4.22
N TYR A 103 0.68 10.90 -4.23
CA TYR A 103 0.76 10.09 -5.47
C TYR A 103 -0.60 9.59 -5.99
N ASP A 104 -1.62 9.50 -5.14
CA ASP A 104 -2.98 9.10 -5.55
C ASP A 104 -3.83 10.31 -5.99
N ASP A 105 -3.55 11.53 -5.52
CA ASP A 105 -4.31 12.75 -5.87
C ASP A 105 -3.89 13.35 -7.23
N ASP A 106 -2.66 13.11 -7.68
CA ASP A 106 -2.18 13.51 -9.01
C ASP A 106 -2.71 12.59 -10.16
N GLY A 107 -3.58 11.61 -9.83
CA GLY A 107 -4.06 10.59 -10.76
C GLY A 107 -5.58 10.50 -10.97
N ASP A 108 -6.38 11.16 -10.13
CA ASP A 108 -7.85 11.10 -10.18
C ASP A 108 -8.46 12.52 -10.31
N GLU A 109 -8.18 13.19 -11.44
CA GLU A 109 -9.19 14.10 -12.03
C GLU A 109 -10.35 13.21 -12.54
N LEU A 110 -11.43 13.11 -11.73
CA LEU A 110 -12.75 12.70 -12.20
C LEU A 110 -13.60 13.92 -12.59
#